data_AF-A0A350UGY6-F1
#
_entry.id   AF-A0A350UGY6-F1
#
_cell.length_a   1.000
_cell.length_b   1.000
_cell.length_c   1.000
_cell.angle_alpha   90.00
_cell.angle_beta   90.00
_cell.angle_gamma   90.00
#
_symmetry.space_group_name_H-M   'P 1'
#
loop_
_entity.id
_entity.type
_entity.pdbx_description
1 polymer ?
#
loop_
_entity_poly.entity_id
_entity_poly.type
_entity_poly.pdbx_seq_one_letter_code
_entity_poly.pdbx_strand_id
1 'polypeptide(L)'
;MNPQPVIACSVVSTKDLNLRQQHDIAEIVARFLAFGEGVVAHWVEFARGVLLFVMAPGDDHSGEFYVYDRKRGQFWLLELADGVFGGYGVSQMREKIREFGLLRFAENPSEIATLH
;
A
#
# COMPACT_ATOMS: atom_id res chain seq x y z
N MET A 1 -7.88 -18.61 11.54
CA MET A 1 -8.03 -17.27 12.15
C MET A 1 -8.59 -16.36 11.09
N ASN A 2 -9.67 -15.64 11.37
CA ASN A 2 -10.10 -14.57 10.48
C ASN A 2 -9.06 -13.44 10.57
N PRO A 3 -8.61 -12.86 9.43
CA PRO A 3 -7.68 -11.74 9.47
C PRO A 3 -8.31 -10.57 10.24
N GLN A 4 -7.48 -9.87 10.99
CA GLN A 4 -7.92 -8.69 11.74
C GLN A 4 -8.45 -7.59 10.79
N PRO A 5 -9.34 -6.69 11.27
CA PRO A 5 -9.93 -5.67 10.42
C PRO A 5 -8.88 -4.70 9.89
N VAL A 6 -9.09 -4.25 8.65
CA VAL A 6 -8.25 -3.28 7.94
C VAL A 6 -9.18 -2.20 7.41
N ILE A 7 -8.82 -0.94 7.63
CA ILE A 7 -9.48 0.22 7.04
C ILE A 7 -8.64 0.70 5.86
N ALA A 8 -9.27 1.25 4.83
CA ALA A 8 -8.56 1.80 3.69
C ALA A 8 -8.94 3.24 3.41
N CYS A 9 -7.93 4.10 3.31
CA CYS A 9 -8.07 5.51 3.00
C CYS A 9 -7.54 5.78 1.60
N SER A 10 -8.34 6.43 0.75
CA SER A 10 -7.89 6.85 -0.58
C SER A 10 -6.87 7.99 -0.45
N VAL A 11 -5.69 7.84 -1.04
CA VAL A 11 -4.58 8.81 -0.91
C VAL A 11 -4.43 9.66 -2.15
N VAL A 12 -4.06 9.05 -3.28
CA VAL A 12 -3.79 9.77 -4.53
C VAL A 12 -4.00 8.87 -5.74
N SER A 13 -4.48 9.43 -6.85
CA SER A 13 -4.62 8.69 -8.10
C SER A 13 -3.45 8.94 -9.06
N THR A 14 -3.24 8.01 -9.99
CA THR A 14 -2.31 8.23 -11.13
C THR A 14 -2.63 9.49 -11.91
N LYS A 15 -3.91 9.89 -12.01
CA LYS A 15 -4.28 11.14 -12.69
C LYS A 15 -3.75 12.36 -11.95
N ASP A 16 -3.86 12.38 -10.63
CA ASP A 16 -3.33 13.46 -9.78
C ASP A 16 -1.80 13.55 -9.89
N LEU A 17 -1.15 12.40 -10.13
CA LEU A 17 0.28 12.29 -10.39
C LEU A 17 0.71 12.57 -11.84
N ASN A 18 -0.21 13.01 -12.71
CA ASN A 18 0.02 13.22 -14.15
C ASN A 18 0.52 11.96 -14.89
N LEU A 19 0.06 10.79 -14.45
CA LEU A 19 0.35 9.49 -15.06
C LEU A 19 -0.89 8.85 -15.66
N ARG A 20 -0.66 7.93 -16.59
CA ARG A 20 -1.67 6.98 -17.09
C ARG A 20 -1.47 5.63 -16.40
N GLN A 21 -2.56 4.91 -16.16
CA GLN A 21 -2.56 3.54 -15.59
C GLN A 21 -1.78 2.50 -16.41
N GLN A 22 -1.47 2.83 -17.67
CA GLN A 22 -0.76 1.96 -18.63
C GLN A 22 0.77 2.09 -18.53
N HIS A 23 1.28 3.07 -17.76
CA HIS A 23 2.72 3.18 -17.55
C HIS A 23 3.27 1.97 -16.83
N ASP A 24 4.58 1.81 -16.93
CA ASP A 24 5.30 0.81 -16.17
C ASP A 24 5.06 1.01 -14.67
N ILE A 25 4.95 -0.11 -13.96
CA ILE A 25 4.65 -0.08 -12.53
C ILE A 25 5.75 0.59 -11.72
N ALA A 26 7.02 0.41 -12.10
CA ALA A 26 8.13 1.05 -11.40
C ALA A 26 8.06 2.57 -11.56
N GLU A 27 7.63 3.07 -12.72
CA GLU A 27 7.40 4.51 -12.94
C GLU A 27 6.26 5.05 -12.08
N ILE A 28 5.15 4.31 -12.01
CA ILE A 28 3.98 4.67 -11.19
C ILE A 28 4.37 4.72 -9.71
N VAL A 29 5.07 3.70 -9.22
CA VAL A 29 5.52 3.63 -7.82
C VAL A 29 6.56 4.71 -7.54
N ALA A 30 7.54 4.93 -8.43
CA ALA A 30 8.55 5.98 -8.24
C ALA A 30 7.92 7.37 -8.14
N ARG A 31 6.89 7.66 -8.95
CA ARG A 31 6.17 8.93 -8.88
C ARG A 31 5.38 9.08 -7.58
N PHE A 32 4.73 8.00 -7.12
CA PHE A 32 4.02 7.98 -5.85
C PHE A 32 4.97 8.22 -4.66
N LEU A 33 6.11 7.53 -4.65
CA LEU A 33 7.15 7.71 -3.63
C LEU A 33 7.70 9.14 -3.62
N ALA A 34 7.96 9.71 -4.80
CA ALA A 34 8.42 11.10 -4.91
C ALA A 34 7.36 12.11 -4.41
N PHE A 35 6.07 11.83 -4.63
CA PHE A 35 4.98 12.68 -4.13
C PHE A 35 4.86 12.64 -2.60
N GLY A 36 5.03 11.46 -1.99
CA GLY A 36 4.97 11.27 -0.54
C GLY A 36 6.31 11.38 0.19
N GLU A 37 7.39 11.78 -0.50
CA GLU A 37 8.77 11.81 0.01
C GLU A 37 9.23 10.50 0.68
N GLY A 38 8.71 9.36 0.22
CA GLY A 38 8.95 8.03 0.81
C GLY A 38 9.94 7.18 0.05
N VAL A 39 10.34 6.07 0.66
CA VAL A 39 11.11 4.98 0.03
C VAL A 39 10.36 3.66 0.17
N VAL A 40 10.41 2.82 -0.87
CA VAL A 40 9.85 1.47 -0.80
C VAL A 40 10.85 0.52 -0.17
N ALA A 41 10.47 -0.06 0.97
CA ALA A 41 11.25 -1.10 1.64
C ALA A 41 10.87 -2.50 1.16
N HIS A 42 9.63 -2.68 0.69
CA HIS A 42 9.17 -3.92 0.11
C HIS A 42 7.98 -3.69 -0.83
N TRP A 43 7.87 -4.50 -1.88
CA TRP A 43 6.67 -4.55 -2.69
C TRP A 43 6.35 -5.97 -3.13
N VAL A 44 5.06 -6.21 -3.41
CA VAL A 44 4.59 -7.46 -4.00
C VAL A 44 3.62 -7.11 -5.11
N GLU A 45 3.93 -7.58 -6.31
CA GLU A 45 3.14 -7.29 -7.50
C GLU A 45 2.19 -8.43 -7.84
N PHE A 46 0.94 -8.05 -8.11
CA PHE A 46 -0.07 -8.90 -8.71
C PHE A 46 -0.59 -8.29 -10.01
N ALA A 47 -1.31 -9.09 -10.80
CA ALA A 47 -1.88 -8.65 -12.07
C ALA A 47 -2.87 -7.47 -11.90
N ARG A 48 -3.55 -7.38 -10.75
CA ARG A 48 -4.61 -6.37 -10.51
C ARG A 48 -4.16 -5.22 -9.61
N GLY A 49 -3.13 -5.44 -8.79
CA GLY A 49 -2.66 -4.43 -7.85
C GLY A 49 -1.27 -4.71 -7.34
N VAL A 50 -0.77 -3.79 -6.53
CA VAL A 50 0.57 -3.89 -5.92
C VAL A 50 0.46 -3.54 -4.46
N LEU A 51 0.96 -4.41 -3.58
CA LEU A 51 1.16 -4.11 -2.18
C LEU A 51 2.52 -3.44 -2.02
N LEU A 52 2.57 -2.32 -1.32
CA LEU A 52 3.78 -1.57 -1.01
C LEU A 52 3.93 -1.45 0.50
N PHE A 53 5.16 -1.58 0.98
CA PHE A 53 5.57 -1.15 2.30
C PHE A 53 6.52 0.03 2.12
N VAL A 54 6.05 1.21 2.52
CA VAL A 54 6.72 2.51 2.31
C VAL A 54 7.18 3.06 3.64
N MET A 55 8.34 3.69 3.66
CA MET A 55 8.96 4.27 4.85
C MET A 55 9.46 5.68 4.55
N ALA A 56 9.59 6.51 5.58
CA ALA A 56 10.31 7.77 5.48
C ALA A 56 11.83 7.51 5.36
N PRO A 57 12.55 8.26 4.52
CA PRO A 57 14.00 8.12 4.37
C PRO A 57 14.73 8.29 5.71
N GLY A 58 15.51 7.28 6.12
CA GLY A 58 16.31 7.32 7.34
C GLY A 58 15.57 7.00 8.64
N ASP A 59 14.27 6.70 8.57
CA ASP A 59 13.47 6.28 9.74
C ASP A 59 12.97 4.84 9.53
N ASP A 60 13.58 3.90 10.24
CA ASP A 60 13.26 2.47 10.17
C ASP A 60 12.01 2.07 10.98
N HIS A 61 11.34 3.02 11.63
CA HIS A 61 10.10 2.84 12.39
C HIS A 61 8.96 3.75 11.87
N SER A 62 8.97 4.04 10.58
CA SER A 62 7.99 4.90 9.89
C SER A 62 7.10 4.15 8.90
N GLY A 63 7.15 2.82 8.91
CA GLY A 63 6.59 2.01 7.83
C GLY A 63 5.06 1.99 7.78
N GLU A 64 4.54 2.10 6.57
CA GLU A 64 3.12 2.09 6.24
C GLU A 64 2.82 1.19 5.04
N PHE A 65 1.61 0.64 4.99
CA PHE A 65 1.16 -0.25 3.92
C PHE A 65 0.26 0.48 2.94
N TYR A 66 0.56 0.33 1.65
CA TYR A 66 -0.25 0.88 0.58
C TYR A 66 -0.63 -0.19 -0.43
N VAL A 67 -1.79 -0.02 -1.06
CA VAL A 67 -2.15 -0.78 -2.27
C VAL A 67 -2.37 0.15 -3.44
N TYR A 68 -1.72 -0.14 -4.55
CA TYR A 68 -2.06 0.43 -5.84
C TYR A 68 -3.08 -0.47 -6.56
N ASP A 69 -4.28 0.05 -6.82
CA ASP A 69 -5.29 -0.58 -7.67
C ASP A 69 -5.04 -0.20 -9.13
N ARG A 70 -4.59 -1.15 -9.97
CA ARG A 70 -4.27 -0.91 -11.39
C ARG A 70 -5.51 -0.55 -12.21
N LYS A 71 -6.68 -1.10 -11.85
CA LYS A 71 -7.94 -0.87 -12.59
C LYS A 71 -8.46 0.54 -12.33
N ARG A 72 -8.40 1.00 -11.07
CA ARG A 72 -8.84 2.36 -10.70
C ARG A 72 -7.73 3.40 -10.89
N GLY A 73 -6.47 2.97 -10.91
CA GLY A 73 -5.32 3.84 -10.89
C GLY A 73 -5.22 4.62 -9.60
N GLN A 74 -5.53 4.00 -8.47
CA GLN A 74 -5.68 4.64 -7.16
C GLN A 74 -4.75 4.01 -6.13
N PHE A 75 -4.09 4.84 -5.32
CA PHE A 75 -3.38 4.41 -4.12
C PHE A 75 -4.28 4.49 -2.89
N TRP A 76 -4.22 3.45 -2.08
CA TRP A 76 -4.94 3.30 -0.82
C TRP A 76 -3.93 3.08 0.31
N LEU A 77 -4.02 3.85 1.38
CA LEU A 77 -3.35 3.57 2.64
C LEU A 77 -4.15 2.49 3.37
N LEU A 78 -3.48 1.46 3.88
CA LEU A 78 -4.09 0.42 4.70
C LEU A 78 -3.78 0.68 6.17
N GLU A 79 -4.81 1.01 6.93
CA GLU A 79 -4.75 1.18 8.38
C GLU A 79 -5.06 -0.16 9.05
N LEU A 80 -4.13 -0.64 9.89
CA LEU A 80 -4.27 -1.91 10.58
C LEU A 80 -4.89 -1.66 11.96
N ALA A 81 -5.92 -2.42 12.32
CA ALA A 81 -6.61 -2.27 13.60
C ALA A 81 -5.85 -2.95 14.77
N ASP A 82 -4.56 -2.66 14.92
CA ASP A 82 -3.72 -3.16 16.04
C ASP A 82 -3.47 -2.12 17.14
N GLY A 83 -4.10 -0.95 17.05
CA GLY A 83 -3.91 0.15 17.99
C GLY A 83 -2.62 0.94 17.76
N VAL A 84 -1.90 0.67 16.66
CA VAL A 84 -0.73 1.42 16.21
C VAL A 84 -1.08 2.09 14.88
N PHE A 85 -0.96 3.42 14.82
CA PHE A 85 -1.20 4.18 13.59
C PHE A 85 0.08 4.24 12.76
N GLY A 86 0.38 3.15 12.03
CA GLY A 86 1.59 3.05 11.22
C GLY A 86 2.87 2.95 12.05
N GLY A 87 3.99 3.39 11.47
CA GLY A 87 5.28 3.35 12.17
C GLY A 87 5.86 1.94 12.35
N TYR A 88 5.50 1.03 11.47
CA TYR A 88 5.99 -0.35 11.54
C TYR A 88 7.44 -0.42 11.09
N GLY A 89 8.22 -1.28 11.74
CA GLY A 89 9.56 -1.63 11.27
C GLY A 89 9.55 -2.69 10.18
N VAL A 90 10.63 -2.76 9.39
CA VAL A 90 10.84 -3.82 8.38
C VAL A 90 10.77 -5.23 9.00
N SER A 91 11.17 -5.36 10.27
CA SER A 91 11.11 -6.61 11.03
C SER A 91 9.67 -7.10 11.26
N GLN A 92 8.71 -6.17 11.44
CA GLN A 92 7.30 -6.47 11.69
C GLN A 92 6.51 -6.67 10.40
N MET A 93 7.01 -6.15 9.28
CA MET A 93 6.31 -6.11 8.00
C MET A 93 5.72 -7.47 7.58
N ARG A 94 6.53 -8.54 7.57
CA ARG A 94 6.07 -9.88 7.15
C ARG A 94 5.00 -10.45 8.06
N GLU A 95 5.09 -10.18 9.36
CA GLU A 95 4.09 -10.62 10.32
C GLU A 95 2.77 -9.90 10.08
N LYS A 96 2.80 -8.58 9.90
CA LYS A 96 1.61 -7.76 9.62
C LYS A 96 0.92 -8.13 8.31
N ILE A 97 1.70 -8.38 7.25
CA ILE A 97 1.16 -8.87 5.97
C ILE A 97 0.35 -10.16 6.18
N ARG A 98 0.85 -11.08 7.01
CA ARG A 98 0.19 -12.36 7.29
C ARG A 98 -1.01 -12.21 8.23
N GLU A 99 -0.85 -11.46 9.32
CA GLU A 99 -1.86 -11.26 10.37
C GLU A 99 -3.13 -10.61 9.83
N PHE A 100 -2.97 -9.60 8.97
CA PHE A 100 -4.07 -8.83 8.36
C PHE A 100 -4.45 -9.33 6.97
N GLY A 101 -3.73 -10.32 6.44
CA GLY A 101 -3.98 -10.90 5.12
C GLY A 101 -3.83 -9.89 3.98
N LEU A 102 -2.86 -8.97 4.06
CA LEU A 102 -2.79 -7.79 3.19
C LEU A 102 -2.62 -8.11 1.70
N LEU A 103 -2.03 -9.26 1.37
CA LEU A 103 -1.84 -9.69 -0.03
C LEU A 103 -3.18 -9.81 -0.77
N ARG A 104 -4.27 -10.19 -0.09
CA ARG A 104 -5.60 -10.33 -0.71
C ARG A 104 -6.08 -9.03 -1.36
N PHE A 105 -5.68 -7.89 -0.81
CA PHE A 105 -6.08 -6.59 -1.31
C PHE A 105 -5.30 -6.19 -2.57
N ALA A 106 -4.06 -6.64 -2.72
CA ALA A 106 -3.31 -6.48 -3.97
C ALA A 106 -3.74 -7.51 -5.04
N GLU A 107 -4.08 -8.73 -4.63
CA GLU A 107 -4.67 -9.76 -5.50
C GLU A 107 -6.03 -9.34 -6.06
N ASN A 108 -6.88 -8.75 -5.20
CA ASN A 108 -8.22 -8.29 -5.54
C ASN A 108 -8.55 -6.91 -4.92
N PRO A 109 -8.07 -5.80 -5.51
CA PRO A 109 -8.31 -4.45 -4.99
C PRO A 109 -9.79 -4.03 -4.91
N SER A 110 -10.70 -4.77 -5.56
CA SER A 110 -12.14 -4.51 -5.44
C SER A 110 -12.66 -4.69 -4.01
N GLU A 111 -11.99 -5.50 -3.19
CA GLU A 111 -12.33 -5.70 -1.77
C GLU A 111 -12.01 -4.47 -0.91
N ILE A 112 -11.10 -3.61 -1.36
CA ILE A 112 -10.75 -2.37 -0.65
C ILE A 112 -11.95 -1.41 -0.62
N ALA A 113 -12.74 -1.37 -1.70
CA ALA A 113 -13.90 -0.50 -1.79
C ALA A 113 -15.02 -0.84 -0.81
N THR A 114 -14.93 -1.97 -0.12
CA THR A 114 -15.88 -2.40 0.92
C THR A 114 -15.34 -2.18 2.35
N LEU A 115 -14.12 -1.68 2.49
CA LEU A 115 -13.51 -1.34 3.78
C LEU A 115 -13.91 0.10 4.13
N HIS A 116 -14.73 0.26 5.17
CA HIS A 116 -15.18 1.55 5.71
C HIS A 116 -15.22 1.47 7.23
#